data_AF-A0A978SR27-F1
#
_entry.id   AF-A0A978SR27-F1
#
_cell.length_a   1.000
_cell.length_b   1.000
_cell.length_c   1.000
_cell.angle_alpha   90.00
_cell.angle_beta   90.00
_cell.angle_gamma   90.00
#
_symmetry.space_group_name_H-M   'P 1'
#
loop_
_entity.id
_entity.type
_entity.pdbx_description
1 polymer ?
#
loop_
_entity_poly.entity_id
_entity_poly.type
_entity_poly.pdbx_seq_one_letter_code
_entity_poly.pdbx_strand_id
1 'polypeptide(L)'
;MRPKQMPFSDTPSVLSDRPLFVWRTPVARVQVQLAKNKQVVWNQILPEGTQRVVYQGQPLEAGKTYQVIAFGRQGDPLNVGEDAQFTLLSTDEREEMLQRLMALETDLDNQQKSAETIAIAKAIELSNSSLFSDAYQVLDALPQKSPQLTNFLANLPASICGKQYEAGSFRLPNTTN
;
A
#
# COMPACT_ATOMS: atom_id res chain seq x y z
N MET A 1 4.90 -16.61 -13.10
CA MET A 1 3.43 -16.43 -13.07
C MET A 1 3.12 -14.96 -13.26
N ARG A 2 2.11 -14.59 -14.07
CA ARG A 2 1.74 -13.18 -14.29
C ARG A 2 0.79 -12.74 -13.17
N PRO A 3 0.93 -11.53 -12.60
CA PRO A 3 -0.06 -10.98 -11.69
C PRO A 3 -1.42 -10.89 -12.39
N LYS A 4 -2.50 -11.24 -11.69
CA LYS A 4 -3.87 -11.00 -12.19
C LYS A 4 -4.08 -9.49 -12.35
N GLN A 5 -4.69 -9.09 -13.47
CA GLN A 5 -5.13 -7.72 -13.70
C GLN A 5 -6.41 -7.44 -12.93
N MET A 6 -6.54 -6.24 -12.38
CA MET A 6 -7.70 -5.82 -11.60
C MET A 6 -8.80 -5.28 -12.52
N PRO A 7 -10.07 -5.71 -12.36
CA PRO A 7 -11.21 -4.90 -12.75
C PRO A 7 -11.30 -3.71 -11.78
N PHE A 8 -11.41 -2.48 -12.30
CA PHE A 8 -11.46 -1.23 -11.53
C PHE A 8 -12.78 -1.04 -10.71
N SER A 9 -13.50 -2.11 -10.35
CA SER A 9 -14.82 -2.02 -9.70
C SER A 9 -14.85 -2.28 -8.20
N ASP A 10 -13.78 -2.82 -7.61
CA ASP A 10 -13.81 -3.30 -6.22
C ASP A 10 -12.99 -2.38 -5.30
N THR A 11 -13.54 -2.05 -4.13
CA THR A 11 -12.85 -1.29 -3.08
C THR A 11 -11.57 -2.02 -2.66
N PRO A 12 -10.38 -1.38 -2.73
CA PRO A 12 -9.12 -2.02 -2.36
C PRO A 12 -9.13 -2.60 -0.94
N SER A 13 -8.58 -3.81 -0.81
CA SER A 13 -8.34 -4.45 0.49
C SER A 13 -6.97 -4.11 1.04
N VAL A 14 -6.88 -4.02 2.37
CA VAL A 14 -5.64 -3.69 3.10
C VAL A 14 -5.47 -4.65 4.27
N LEU A 15 -4.25 -5.17 4.45
CA LEU A 15 -3.89 -6.04 5.58
C LEU A 15 -3.47 -5.22 6.81
N SER A 16 -2.69 -4.17 6.61
CA SER A 16 -2.11 -3.33 7.65
C SER A 16 -3.16 -2.47 8.36
N ASP A 17 -3.14 -2.47 9.68
CA ASP A 17 -3.90 -1.52 10.50
C ASP A 17 -3.29 -0.11 10.54
N ARG A 18 -2.15 0.07 9.88
CA ARG A 18 -1.43 1.33 9.68
C ARG A 18 -1.05 1.46 8.20
N PRO A 19 -2.05 1.68 7.31
CA PRO A 19 -1.82 1.73 5.87
C PRO A 19 -0.85 2.85 5.47
N LEU A 20 -0.14 2.61 4.37
CA LEU A 20 0.66 3.60 3.67
C LEU A 20 -0.18 4.27 2.57
N PHE A 21 -0.32 5.59 2.64
CA PHE A 21 -0.95 6.40 1.62
C PHE A 21 0.10 7.05 0.71
N VAL A 22 -0.18 7.10 -0.59
CA VAL A 22 0.72 7.64 -1.61
C VAL A 22 -0.07 8.48 -2.59
N TRP A 23 0.51 9.58 -3.06
CA TRP A 23 -0.13 10.49 -4.03
C TRP A 23 0.91 11.16 -4.93
N ARG A 24 0.44 11.70 -6.07
CA ARG A 24 1.30 12.45 -7.02
C ARG A 24 1.29 13.95 -6.81
N THR A 25 0.14 14.51 -6.44
CA THR A 25 -0.04 15.96 -6.31
C THR A 25 0.35 16.41 -4.90
N PRO A 26 0.83 17.66 -4.73
CA PRO A 26 1.13 18.16 -3.39
C PRO A 26 -0.07 18.09 -2.46
N VAL A 27 0.05 17.34 -1.36
CA VAL A 27 -0.95 17.23 -0.29
C VAL A 27 -0.44 17.98 0.93
N ALA A 28 -1.24 18.90 1.45
CA ALA A 28 -0.93 19.66 2.66
C ALA A 28 -1.49 19.01 3.93
N ARG A 29 -2.57 18.24 3.79
CA ARG A 29 -3.23 17.56 4.90
C ARG A 29 -3.91 16.29 4.43
N VAL A 30 -3.89 15.26 5.25
CA VAL A 30 -4.57 13.99 5.02
C VAL A 30 -5.52 13.70 6.18
N GLN A 31 -6.64 13.08 5.88
CA GLN A 31 -7.64 12.66 6.85
C GLN A 31 -8.10 11.24 6.52
N VAL A 32 -8.32 10.43 7.56
CA VAL A 32 -8.96 9.13 7.44
C VAL A 32 -10.22 9.12 8.30
N GLN A 33 -11.30 8.63 7.72
CA GLN A 33 -12.60 8.54 8.38
C GLN A 33 -13.27 7.20 8.11
N LEU A 34 -14.16 6.78 9.01
CA LEU A 34 -15.02 5.63 8.78
C LEU A 34 -15.98 5.92 7.63
N ALA A 35 -16.09 5.00 6.66
CA ALA A 35 -16.96 5.20 5.50
C ALA A 35 -18.45 5.27 5.91
N LYS A 36 -18.86 4.45 6.89
CA LYS A 36 -20.25 4.30 7.36
C LYS A 36 -20.85 5.58 7.95
N ASN A 37 -20.10 6.31 8.78
CA ASN A 37 -20.62 7.44 9.56
C ASN A 37 -19.76 8.72 9.44
N LYS A 38 -18.74 8.69 8.59
CA LYS A 38 -17.82 9.83 8.35
C LYS A 38 -17.09 10.31 9.60
N GLN A 39 -17.04 9.49 10.65
CA GLN A 39 -16.27 9.81 11.86
C GLN A 39 -14.79 9.84 11.52
N VAL A 40 -14.15 10.99 11.77
CA VAL A 40 -12.71 11.16 11.59
C VAL A 40 -11.96 10.36 12.65
N VAL A 41 -11.09 9.47 12.21
CA VAL A 41 -10.24 8.64 13.10
C VAL A 41 -8.78 9.10 13.09
N TRP A 42 -8.39 9.89 12.09
CA TRP A 42 -7.05 10.49 12.01
C TRP A 42 -7.04 11.68 11.06
N ASN A 43 -6.20 12.66 11.37
CA ASN A 43 -5.96 13.84 10.56
C ASN A 43 -4.53 14.31 10.81
N GLN A 44 -3.80 14.65 9.75
CA GLN A 44 -2.41 15.08 9.85
C GLN A 44 -2.07 16.14 8.81
N ILE A 45 -1.44 17.23 9.27
CA ILE A 45 -0.79 18.23 8.41
C ILE A 45 0.55 17.65 7.95
N LEU A 46 0.86 17.80 6.68
CA LEU A 46 2.04 17.22 6.05
C LEU A 46 3.03 18.33 5.66
N PRO A 47 4.34 18.09 5.84
CA PRO A 47 5.37 18.98 5.30
C PRO A 47 5.24 19.14 3.79
N GLU A 48 5.71 20.28 3.27
CA GLU A 48 5.75 20.54 1.84
C GLU A 48 6.57 19.47 1.11
N GLY A 49 6.06 19.01 -0.04
CA GLY A 49 6.71 17.98 -0.86
C GLY A 49 6.50 16.54 -0.38
N THR A 50 5.76 16.32 0.71
CA THR A 50 5.39 14.96 1.14
C THR A 50 4.55 14.29 0.07
N GLN A 51 4.95 13.10 -0.39
CA GLN A 51 4.25 12.29 -1.41
C GLN A 51 3.66 11.00 -0.85
N ARG A 52 4.00 10.67 0.39
CA ARG A 52 3.58 9.46 1.07
C ARG A 52 3.55 9.66 2.57
N VAL A 53 2.69 8.93 3.26
CA VAL A 53 2.61 8.94 4.72
C VAL A 53 2.05 7.61 5.22
N VAL A 54 2.69 7.05 6.24
CA VAL A 54 2.13 5.92 6.99
C VAL A 54 1.12 6.49 7.98
N TYR A 55 -0.05 5.87 8.07
CA TYR A 55 -1.06 6.20 9.07
C TYR A 55 -0.48 6.12 10.50
N GLN A 56 -0.58 7.22 11.26
CA GLN A 56 0.00 7.35 12.62
C GLN A 56 -1.04 7.39 13.75
N GLY A 57 -2.32 7.20 13.45
CA GLY A 57 -3.38 7.18 14.45
C GLY A 57 -3.46 5.88 15.25
N GLN A 58 -4.60 5.66 15.90
CA GLN A 58 -4.89 4.38 16.56
C GLN A 58 -5.09 3.27 15.53
N PRO A 59 -4.64 2.02 15.78
CA PRO A 59 -4.80 0.92 14.83
C PRO A 59 -6.23 0.85 14.28
N LEU A 60 -6.34 0.78 12.95
CA LEU A 60 -7.62 0.63 12.29
C LEU A 60 -8.21 -0.76 12.57
N GLU A 61 -9.52 -0.85 12.63
CA GLU A 61 -10.24 -2.07 12.99
C GLU A 61 -10.45 -2.96 11.77
N ALA A 62 -10.20 -4.25 11.93
CA ALA A 62 -10.39 -5.28 10.90
C ALA A 62 -11.84 -5.31 10.38
N GLY A 63 -12.01 -5.61 9.09
CA GLY A 63 -13.31 -5.71 8.43
C GLY A 63 -14.05 -4.38 8.23
N LYS A 64 -13.47 -3.24 8.65
CA LYS A 64 -14.08 -1.93 8.45
C LYS A 64 -13.61 -1.26 7.16
N THR A 65 -14.53 -0.52 6.55
CA THR A 65 -14.25 0.35 5.41
C THR A 65 -13.99 1.77 5.86
N TYR A 66 -12.91 2.33 5.34
CA TYR A 66 -12.44 3.68 5.61
C TYR A 66 -12.40 4.48 4.32
N GLN A 67 -12.39 5.80 4.45
CA GLN A 67 -12.18 6.74 3.36
C GLN A 67 -10.97 7.60 3.68
N VAL A 68 -10.06 7.75 2.72
CA VAL A 68 -8.96 8.71 2.80
C VAL A 68 -9.32 9.98 2.03
N ILE A 69 -9.07 11.13 2.65
CA ILE A 69 -9.29 12.45 2.04
C ILE A 69 -7.97 13.21 2.09
N ALA A 70 -7.51 13.66 0.92
CA ALA A 70 -6.36 14.52 0.77
C ALA A 70 -6.80 15.96 0.54
N PHE A 71 -6.09 16.92 1.13
CA PHE A 71 -6.40 18.35 1.03
C PHE A 71 -5.21 19.12 0.46
N GLY A 72 -5.51 20.09 -0.39
CA GLY A 72 -4.53 21.01 -0.96
C GLY A 72 -4.15 22.12 0.02
N ARG A 73 -3.23 23.00 -0.40
CA ARG A 73 -2.79 24.13 0.45
C ARG A 73 -3.90 25.11 0.80
N GLN A 74 -4.89 25.27 -0.06
CA GLN A 74 -6.04 26.15 0.17
C GLN A 74 -7.06 25.55 1.14
N GLY A 75 -6.85 24.31 1.61
CA GLY A 75 -7.75 23.62 2.54
C GLY A 75 -8.89 22.87 1.85
N ASP A 76 -9.06 23.04 0.54
CA ASP A 76 -10.04 22.30 -0.25
C ASP A 76 -9.63 20.83 -0.40
N PRO A 77 -10.59 19.89 -0.37
CA PRO A 77 -10.35 18.52 -0.77
C PRO A 77 -9.78 18.49 -2.18
N LEU A 78 -8.63 17.84 -2.34
CA LEU A 78 -8.17 17.45 -3.67
C LEU A 78 -9.16 16.40 -4.12
N ASN A 79 -9.86 16.62 -5.24
CA ASN A 79 -10.86 15.69 -5.79
C ASN A 79 -10.26 14.30 -6.05
N VAL A 80 -10.14 13.48 -5.01
CA VAL A 80 -9.78 12.06 -5.03
C VAL A 80 -11.03 11.18 -5.05
N GLY A 81 -12.22 11.80 -5.09
CA GLY A 81 -13.52 11.14 -5.19
C GLY A 81 -14.04 10.60 -3.85
N GLU A 82 -15.34 10.29 -3.81
CA GLU A 82 -15.93 9.44 -2.77
C GLU A 82 -15.40 7.99 -2.82
N ASP A 83 -14.66 7.68 -3.89
CA ASP A 83 -14.12 6.36 -4.27
C ASP A 83 -12.76 6.05 -3.63
N ALA A 84 -12.12 6.99 -2.95
CA ALA A 84 -10.88 6.74 -2.21
C ALA A 84 -11.15 5.99 -0.89
N GLN A 85 -11.86 4.87 -0.99
CA GLN A 85 -12.18 3.96 0.10
C GLN A 85 -11.25 2.76 0.09
N PHE A 86 -11.08 2.15 1.25
CA PHE A 86 -10.38 0.89 1.41
C PHE A 86 -11.01 0.11 2.56
N THR A 87 -10.96 -1.22 2.46
CA THR A 87 -11.48 -2.12 3.50
C THR A 87 -10.32 -2.87 4.11
N LEU A 88 -10.22 -2.85 5.44
CA LEU A 88 -9.29 -3.75 6.12
C LEU A 88 -9.82 -5.17 6.00
N LEU A 89 -8.91 -6.11 5.74
CA LEU A 89 -9.22 -7.54 5.86
C LEU A 89 -9.88 -7.83 7.21
N SER A 90 -10.78 -8.82 7.21
CA SER A 90 -11.34 -9.35 8.45
C SER A 90 -10.24 -9.97 9.33
N THR A 91 -10.56 -10.21 10.60
CA THR A 91 -9.60 -10.82 11.53
C THR A 91 -9.08 -12.16 11.00
N ASP A 92 -9.96 -13.02 10.49
CA ASP A 92 -9.61 -14.35 10.01
C ASP A 92 -8.74 -14.28 8.75
N GLU A 93 -9.12 -13.45 7.77
CA GLU A 93 -8.33 -13.23 6.54
C GLU A 93 -6.95 -12.64 6.85
N ARG A 94 -6.88 -11.71 7.82
CA ARG A 94 -5.63 -11.12 8.29
C ARG A 94 -4.74 -12.17 8.94
N GLU A 95 -5.28 -13.01 9.81
CA GLU A 95 -4.53 -14.09 10.44
C GLU A 95 -3.99 -15.07 9.41
N GLU A 96 -4.84 -15.53 8.48
CA GLU A 96 -4.44 -16.44 7.39
C GLU A 96 -3.31 -15.84 6.54
N MET A 97 -3.44 -14.56 6.15
CA MET A 97 -2.41 -13.88 5.38
C MET A 97 -1.10 -13.73 6.15
N LEU A 98 -1.15 -13.36 7.43
CA LEU A 98 0.06 -13.26 8.26
C LEU A 98 0.75 -14.61 8.43
N GLN A 99 -0.01 -15.69 8.62
CA GLN A 99 0.54 -17.05 8.68
C GLN A 99 1.24 -17.44 7.38
N ARG A 100 0.64 -17.17 6.21
CA ARG A 100 1.28 -17.39 4.91
C ARG A 100 2.59 -16.63 4.76
N LEU A 101 2.59 -15.34 5.12
CA LEU A 101 3.78 -14.50 5.02
C LEU A 101 4.89 -14.95 5.99
N MET A 102 4.55 -15.38 7.20
CA MET A 102 5.52 -15.93 8.15
C MET A 102 6.12 -17.26 7.66
N ALA A 103 5.30 -18.14 7.11
CA ALA A 103 5.78 -19.41 6.55
C ALA A 103 6.73 -19.18 5.37
N LEU A 104 6.38 -18.27 4.46
CA LEU A 104 7.23 -17.85 3.35
C LEU A 104 8.56 -17.27 3.83
N GLU A 105 8.52 -16.36 4.81
CA GLU A 105 9.71 -15.75 5.38
C GLU A 105 10.62 -16.79 6.05
N THR A 106 10.04 -17.72 6.82
CA THR A 106 10.77 -18.80 7.47
C THR A 106 11.46 -19.73 6.47
N ASP A 107 10.77 -20.12 5.38
CA ASP A 107 11.34 -20.96 4.34
C ASP A 107 12.53 -20.28 3.64
N LEU A 108 12.37 -19.00 3.28
CA LEU A 108 13.43 -18.25 2.59
C LEU A 108 14.60 -17.91 3.51
N ASP A 109 14.36 -17.67 4.80
CA ASP A 109 15.42 -17.47 5.80
C ASP A 109 16.22 -18.75 6.03
N ASN A 110 15.56 -19.91 6.09
CA ASN A 110 16.23 -21.23 6.13
C ASN A 110 17.10 -21.48 4.89
N GLN A 111 16.74 -20.91 3.75
CA GLN A 111 17.53 -20.92 2.51
C GLN A 111 18.57 -19.78 2.45
N GLN A 112 18.76 -19.04 3.54
CA GLN A 112 19.70 -17.92 3.67
C GLN A 112 19.50 -16.83 2.61
N LYS A 113 18.25 -16.59 2.21
CA LYS A 113 17.93 -15.50 1.27
C LYS A 113 18.12 -14.14 1.93
N SER A 114 18.46 -13.16 1.11
CA SER A 114 18.62 -11.78 1.60
C SER A 114 17.29 -11.17 2.05
N ALA A 115 17.34 -10.20 2.96
CA ALA A 115 16.16 -9.46 3.40
C ALA A 115 15.39 -8.80 2.24
N GLU A 116 16.10 -8.30 1.22
CA GLU A 116 15.48 -7.75 0.01
C GLU A 116 14.72 -8.83 -0.78
N THR A 117 15.32 -10.01 -0.97
CA THR A 117 14.68 -11.15 -1.64
C THR A 117 13.42 -11.60 -0.91
N ILE A 118 13.48 -11.69 0.43
CA ILE A 118 12.34 -12.04 1.28
C ILE A 118 11.22 -10.99 1.13
N ALA A 119 11.55 -9.71 1.21
CA ALA A 119 10.58 -8.63 1.06
C ALA A 119 9.95 -8.59 -0.33
N ILE A 120 10.71 -8.86 -1.41
CA ILE A 120 10.18 -9.00 -2.77
C ILE A 120 9.21 -10.18 -2.85
N ALA A 121 9.56 -11.34 -2.27
CA ALA A 121 8.68 -12.50 -2.25
C ALA A 121 7.36 -12.22 -1.49
N LYS A 122 7.44 -11.58 -0.32
CA LYS A 122 6.26 -11.14 0.44
C LYS A 122 5.42 -10.14 -0.34
N ALA A 123 6.04 -9.19 -1.03
CA ALA A 123 5.34 -8.23 -1.88
C ALA A 123 4.64 -8.90 -3.07
N ILE A 124 5.23 -9.94 -3.68
CA ILE A 124 4.57 -10.77 -4.70
C ILE A 124 3.34 -11.45 -4.13
N GLU A 125 3.45 -12.08 -2.96
CA GLU A 125 2.34 -12.80 -2.32
C GLU A 125 1.17 -11.86 -1.98
N LEU A 126 1.48 -10.70 -1.40
CA LEU A 126 0.50 -9.64 -1.13
C LEU A 126 -0.15 -9.12 -2.43
N SER A 127 0.63 -8.89 -3.48
CA SER A 127 0.10 -8.43 -4.78
C SER A 127 -0.84 -9.46 -5.43
N ASN A 128 -0.50 -10.75 -5.34
CA ASN A 128 -1.36 -11.83 -5.84
C ASN A 128 -2.69 -11.93 -5.10
N SER A 129 -2.72 -11.44 -3.87
CA SER A 129 -3.90 -11.36 -3.00
C SER A 129 -4.62 -10.01 -3.09
N SER A 130 -4.29 -9.17 -4.08
CA SER A 130 -4.84 -7.83 -4.27
C SER A 130 -4.56 -6.83 -3.13
N LEU A 131 -3.54 -7.10 -2.30
CA LEU A 131 -3.11 -6.27 -1.16
C LEU A 131 -1.96 -5.33 -1.58
N PHE A 132 -2.20 -4.50 -2.59
CA PHE A 132 -1.14 -3.71 -3.24
C PHE A 132 -0.52 -2.64 -2.33
N SER A 133 -1.31 -2.02 -1.44
CA SER A 133 -0.78 -1.04 -0.46
C SER A 133 0.22 -1.71 0.48
N ASP A 134 -0.13 -2.90 0.98
CA ASP A 134 0.74 -3.68 1.86
C ASP A 134 1.99 -4.19 1.15
N ALA A 135 1.86 -4.62 -0.11
CA ALA A 135 3.01 -5.01 -0.93
C ALA A 135 4.01 -3.84 -1.07
N TYR A 136 3.51 -2.63 -1.33
CA TYR A 136 4.36 -1.44 -1.39
C TYR A 136 4.96 -1.10 -0.02
N GLN A 137 4.17 -1.19 1.06
CA GLN A 137 4.62 -0.90 2.43
C GLN A 137 5.76 -1.85 2.87
N VAL A 138 5.68 -3.14 2.52
CA VAL A 138 6.76 -4.12 2.79
C VAL A 138 8.06 -3.71 2.10
N LEU A 139 7.99 -3.33 0.83
CA LEU A 139 9.17 -2.90 0.08
C LEU A 139 9.72 -1.57 0.59
N ASP A 140 8.85 -0.62 0.93
CA ASP A 140 9.25 0.70 1.39
C ASP A 140 9.92 0.66 2.77
N ALA A 141 9.50 -0.27 3.64
CA ALA A 141 10.04 -0.44 4.99
C ALA A 141 11.48 -1.01 5.03
N LEU A 142 12.00 -1.54 3.93
CA LEU A 142 13.37 -2.10 3.90
C LEU A 142 14.41 -1.02 4.23
N PRO A 143 15.31 -1.24 5.21
CA PRO A 143 16.32 -0.25 5.60
C PRO A 143 17.41 -0.09 4.54
N GLN A 144 17.76 -1.18 3.84
CA GLN A 144 18.71 -1.19 2.73
C GLN A 144 17.99 -1.73 1.49
N LYS A 145 18.08 -0.98 0.40
CA LYS A 145 17.46 -1.30 -0.88
C LYS A 145 18.51 -1.23 -1.97
N SER A 146 18.49 -2.17 -2.90
CA SER A 146 19.29 -2.10 -4.10
C SER A 146 18.94 -0.84 -4.91
N PRO A 147 19.86 -0.35 -5.77
CA PRO A 147 19.55 0.74 -6.69
C PRO A 147 18.33 0.43 -7.57
N GLN A 148 18.16 -0.84 -7.95
CA GLN A 148 17.04 -1.30 -8.77
C GLN A 148 15.71 -1.16 -8.02
N LEU A 149 15.64 -1.64 -6.77
CA LEU A 149 14.44 -1.50 -5.96
C LEU A 149 14.15 -0.03 -5.61
N THR A 150 15.18 0.76 -5.32
CA THR A 150 15.05 2.21 -5.07
C THR A 150 14.44 2.92 -6.26
N ASN A 151 14.95 2.66 -7.47
CA ASN A 151 14.43 3.25 -8.71
C ASN A 151 12.99 2.80 -8.99
N PHE A 152 12.67 1.53 -8.73
CA PHE A 152 11.31 1.02 -8.86
C PHE A 152 10.32 1.78 -7.94
N LEU A 153 10.64 1.91 -6.65
CA LEU A 153 9.78 2.58 -5.68
C LEU A 153 9.63 4.09 -5.95
N ALA A 154 10.67 4.75 -6.46
CA ALA A 154 10.63 6.16 -6.81
C ALA A 154 9.68 6.48 -7.98
N ASN A 155 9.53 5.54 -8.92
CA ASN A 155 8.66 5.70 -10.09
C ASN A 155 7.22 5.25 -9.85
N LEU A 156 6.97 4.53 -8.75
CA LEU A 156 5.70 3.92 -8.44
C LEU A 156 4.52 4.92 -8.35
N PRO A 157 4.65 6.12 -7.75
CA PRO A 157 3.57 7.11 -7.79
C PRO A 157 3.15 7.50 -9.22
N ALA A 158 4.12 7.61 -10.15
CA ALA A 158 3.84 7.95 -11.54
C ALA A 158 3.16 6.79 -12.29
N SER A 159 3.57 5.55 -12.00
CA SER A 159 2.96 4.34 -12.57
C SER A 159 1.55 4.08 -12.02
N ILE A 160 1.29 4.35 -10.73
CA ILE A 160 0.01 4.04 -10.12
C ILE A 160 -1.07 5.07 -10.46
N CYS A 161 -0.68 6.33 -10.56
CA CYS A 161 -1.62 7.44 -10.75
C CYS A 161 -1.48 8.09 -12.15
N GLY A 162 -0.92 7.38 -13.14
CA GLY A 162 -0.77 7.82 -14.54
C GLY A 162 -1.84 7.25 -15.48
N LYS A 163 -2.31 8.05 -16.45
CA LYS A 163 -3.23 7.63 -17.52
C LYS A 163 -2.48 6.82 -18.59
N GLN A 164 -2.17 5.55 -18.32
CA GLN A 164 -1.94 4.49 -19.31
C GLN A 164 -1.58 3.20 -18.55
N TYR A 165 -2.60 2.58 -17.95
CA TYR A 165 -2.51 1.16 -17.61
C TYR A 165 -2.80 0.38 -18.90
N GLU A 166 -1.78 0.19 -19.74
CA GLU A 166 -1.85 -0.98 -20.62
C GLU A 166 -1.71 -2.21 -19.73
N ALA A 167 -2.74 -3.04 -19.81
CA ALA A 167 -2.88 -4.34 -19.21
C ALA A 167 -1.56 -5.14 -19.24
N GLY A 168 -0.72 -5.09 -18.19
CA GLY A 168 0.38 -6.05 -18.03
C GLY A 168 1.69 -5.70 -17.33
N SER A 169 1.83 -4.64 -16.51
CA SER A 169 3.16 -4.30 -15.97
C SER A 169 3.18 -3.79 -14.52
N PHE A 170 2.79 -4.64 -13.56
CA PHE A 170 3.47 -4.64 -12.26
C PHE A 170 4.47 -5.80 -12.28
N ARG A 171 5.70 -5.54 -12.74
CA ARG A 171 6.80 -6.50 -12.65
C ARG A 171 7.76 -5.97 -11.58
N LEU A 172 7.82 -6.68 -10.46
CA LEU A 172 8.85 -6.44 -9.47
C LEU A 172 10.23 -6.73 -10.10
N PRO A 173 11.28 -6.00 -9.70
CA PRO A 173 12.62 -6.24 -10.20
C PRO A 173 13.04 -7.68 -9.90
N ASN A 174 13.58 -8.37 -10.91
CA ASN A 174 14.20 -9.69 -10.73
C ASN A 174 15.53 -9.49 -9.99
N THR A 175 15.57 -9.78 -8.69
CA THR A 175 16.84 -9.88 -7.97
C THR A 175 17.40 -11.29 -8.16
N THR A 176 18.13 -11.50 -9.25
CA THR A 176 19.07 -12.62 -9.37
C THR A 176 20.22 -12.37 -8.42
N ASN A 177 20.36 -13.24 -7.42
CA ASN A 177 21.65 -13.63 -6.85
C ASN A 177 21.77 -15.13 -7.04
#